data_AF-A0A814CSS6-F1
#
_entry.id   AF-A0A814CSS6-F1
#
_cell.length_a   1.000
_cell.length_b   1.000
_cell.length_c   1.000
_cell.angle_alpha   90.00
_cell.angle_beta   90.00
_cell.angle_gamma   90.00
#
_symmetry.space_group_name_H-M   'P 1'
#
loop_
_entity.id
_entity.type
_entity.pdbx_description
1 polymer ?
#
loop_
_entity_poly.entity_id
_entity_poly.type
_entity_poly.pdbx_seq_one_letter_code
_entity_poly.pdbx_strand_id
1 'polypeptide(L)'
;MTLYNNFIVTNIKSWFLPVDILLLIFSVLIIISTILYLVIIILHKTHHTITMILIRNSCLITFIFGMIVFFMTLLSLENDLKQIEYQDTLCCFGAFIDYAANFA
;
A
#
# COMPACT_ATOMS: atom_id res chain seq x y z
N MET A 1 1.02 -10.90 -37.35
CA MET A 1 1.59 -11.29 -36.04
C MET A 1 1.98 -10.08 -35.18
N THR A 2 2.73 -9.10 -35.72
CA THR A 2 3.21 -7.91 -35.00
C THR A 2 2.11 -6.94 -34.53
N LEU A 3 1.03 -6.75 -35.30
CA LEU A 3 -0.08 -5.86 -34.92
C LEU A 3 -0.89 -6.39 -33.71
N TYR A 4 -1.05 -7.72 -33.62
CA TYR A 4 -1.73 -8.39 -32.50
C TYR A 4 -0.91 -8.26 -31.20
N ASN A 5 0.41 -8.44 -31.28
CA ASN A 5 1.29 -8.25 -30.13
C ASN A 5 1.28 -6.80 -29.63
N ASN A 6 1.27 -5.81 -30.52
CA ASN A 6 1.18 -4.39 -30.13
C ASN A 6 -0.19 -4.04 -29.52
N PHE A 7 -1.28 -4.62 -30.02
CA PHE A 7 -2.62 -4.44 -29.45
C PHE A 7 -2.74 -5.06 -28.06
N ILE A 8 -2.15 -6.24 -27.85
CA ILE A 8 -2.10 -6.87 -26.52
C ILE A 8 -1.26 -6.04 -25.55
N VAL A 9 -0.07 -5.60 -25.94
CA VAL A 9 0.82 -4.80 -25.07
C VAL A 9 0.17 -3.47 -24.67
N THR A 10 -0.53 -2.80 -25.58
CA THR A 10 -1.24 -1.55 -25.27
C THR A 10 -2.46 -1.78 -24.38
N ASN A 11 -3.19 -2.89 -24.56
CA ASN A 11 -4.30 -3.25 -23.68
C ASN A 11 -3.82 -3.60 -22.26
N ILE A 12 -2.73 -4.37 -22.12
CA ILE A 12 -2.16 -4.72 -20.80
C ILE A 12 -1.69 -3.47 -20.05
N LYS A 13 -1.03 -2.53 -20.74
CA LYS A 13 -0.60 -1.25 -20.15
C LYS A 13 -1.77 -0.35 -19.74
N SER A 14 -2.90 -0.42 -20.44
CA SER A 14 -4.07 0.42 -20.12
C SER A 14 -4.73 0.09 -18.78
N TRP A 15 -4.57 -1.13 -18.26
CA TRP A 15 -5.19 -1.55 -17.00
C TRP A 15 -4.33 -1.25 -15.78
N PHE A 16 -3.06 -0.88 -15.97
CA PHE A 16 -2.15 -0.53 -14.87
C PHE A 16 -2.60 0.74 -14.16
N LEU A 17 -2.89 1.80 -14.92
CA LEU A 17 -3.28 3.10 -14.38
C LEU A 17 -4.57 3.05 -13.54
N PRO A 18 -5.68 2.41 -13.99
CA PRO A 18 -6.88 2.28 -13.16
C PRO A 18 -6.67 1.43 -11.90
N VAL A 19 -5.82 0.41 -11.97
CA VAL A 19 -5.51 -0.46 -10.82
C VAL A 19 -4.71 0.31 -9.77
N ASP A 20 -3.70 1.08 -10.17
CA ASP A 20 -2.91 1.91 -9.27
C ASP A 20 -3.77 3.00 -8.60
N ILE A 21 -4.67 3.64 -9.36
CA ILE A 21 -5.62 4.61 -8.79
C ILE A 21 -6.55 3.94 -7.76
N LEU A 22 -7.08 2.75 -8.08
CA LEU A 22 -7.94 2.01 -7.17
C LEU A 22 -7.18 1.60 -5.88
N LEU A 23 -5.94 1.13 -6.01
CA LEU A 23 -5.07 0.77 -4.91
C LEU A 23 -4.73 1.99 -4.02
N LEU A 24 -4.55 3.16 -4.63
CA LEU A 24 -4.34 4.42 -3.91
C LEU A 24 -5.58 4.82 -3.10
N ILE A 25 -6.79 4.66 -3.65
CA ILE A 25 -8.04 4.90 -2.90
C ILE A 25 -8.16 3.94 -1.71
N PHE A 26 -7.91 2.64 -1.92
CA PHE A 26 -8.01 1.65 -0.85
C PHE A 26 -6.95 1.86 0.24
N SER A 27 -5.71 2.20 -0.11
CA SER A 27 -4.67 2.48 0.87
C SER A 27 -5.00 3.71 1.73
N VAL A 28 -5.56 4.77 1.15
CA VAL A 28 -6.07 5.93 1.92
C VAL A 28 -7.18 5.53 2.89
N LEU A 29 -8.14 4.71 2.46
CA LEU A 29 -9.21 4.22 3.34
C LEU A 29 -8.67 3.38 4.51
N ILE A 30 -7.67 2.52 4.26
CA ILE A 30 -6.99 1.73 5.28
C ILE A 30 -6.27 2.64 6.29
N ILE A 31 -5.55 3.65 5.82
CA ILE A 31 -4.83 4.63 6.67
C ILE A 31 -5.83 5.38 7.56
N ILE A 32 -6.93 5.88 7.01
CA ILE A 32 -7.96 6.59 7.80
C ILE A 32 -8.59 5.66 8.85
N SER A 33 -8.96 4.45 8.44
CA SER A 33 -9.57 3.46 9.33
C SER A 33 -8.63 3.08 10.49
N THR A 34 -7.35 2.80 10.20
CA THR A 34 -6.35 2.44 11.21
C THR A 34 -6.05 3.59 12.19
N ILE A 35 -5.97 4.84 11.73
CA ILE A 35 -5.86 6.01 12.61
C ILE A 35 -7.07 6.08 13.56
N LEU A 36 -8.27 5.91 13.02
CA LEU A 36 -9.51 6.00 13.80
C LEU A 36 -9.58 4.89 14.87
N TYR A 37 -9.19 3.66 14.53
CA TYR A 37 -9.06 2.57 15.50
C TYR A 37 -7.99 2.83 16.57
N LEU A 38 -6.83 3.36 16.19
CA LEU A 38 -5.77 3.72 17.16
C LEU A 38 -6.25 4.78 18.15
N VAL A 39 -6.98 5.80 17.68
CA VAL A 39 -7.57 6.83 18.54
C VAL A 39 -8.58 6.22 19.52
N ILE A 40 -9.47 5.34 19.04
CA ILE A 40 -10.43 4.64 19.91
C ILE A 40 -9.70 3.82 20.98
N ILE A 41 -8.69 3.05 20.60
CA ILE A 41 -7.92 2.19 21.51
C ILE A 41 -7.19 3.04 22.57
N ILE A 42 -6.64 4.19 22.20
CA ILE A 42 -5.94 5.09 23.15
C ILE A 42 -6.92 5.77 24.11
N LEU A 43 -8.10 6.18 23.62
CA LEU A 43 -9.12 6.85 24.43
C LEU A 43 -9.86 5.87 25.36
N HIS A 44 -9.98 4.60 24.98
CA HIS A 44 -10.65 3.57 25.76
C HIS A 44 -9.74 3.04 26.89
N LYS A 45 -9.70 3.78 28.01
CA LYS A 45 -8.90 3.48 29.22
C LYS A 45 -9.24 2.15 29.93
N THR A 46 -10.29 1.45 29.53
CA THR A 46 -10.81 0.29 30.26
C THR A 46 -10.12 -0.99 29.79
N HIS A 47 -9.04 -1.29 30.53
CA HIS A 47 -8.27 -2.54 30.57
C HIS A 47 -7.38 -2.81 29.35
N HIS A 48 -6.09 -2.50 29.50
CA HIS A 48 -4.97 -3.02 28.70
C HIS A 48 -4.87 -4.56 28.88
N THR A 49 -5.87 -5.28 28.40
CA THR A 49 -5.78 -6.72 28.26
C THR A 49 -4.71 -7.03 27.22
N ILE A 50 -4.08 -8.21 27.34
CA ILE A 50 -3.08 -8.68 26.38
C ILE A 50 -3.64 -8.61 24.94
N THR A 51 -4.94 -8.91 24.78
CA THR A 51 -5.68 -8.81 23.52
C THR A 51 -5.73 -7.38 22.96
N MET A 52 -6.01 -6.36 23.79
CA MET A 52 -6.01 -4.96 23.33
C MET A 52 -4.62 -4.48 22.90
N ILE A 53 -3.56 -4.94 23.57
CA ILE A 53 -2.17 -4.63 23.20
C ILE A 53 -1.82 -5.29 21.85
N LEU A 54 -2.24 -6.54 21.65
CA LEU A 54 -2.04 -7.25 20.40
C LEU A 54 -2.77 -6.56 19.24
N ILE A 55 -4.05 -6.20 19.44
CA ILE A 55 -4.85 -5.46 18.45
C ILE A 55 -4.19 -4.13 18.08
N ARG A 56 -3.66 -3.39 19.07
CA ARG A 56 -2.93 -2.15 18.82
C ARG A 56 -1.69 -2.39 17.96
N ASN A 57 -0.91 -3.43 18.25
CA ASN A 57 0.26 -3.78 17.44
C ASN A 57 -0.12 -4.16 16.02
N SER A 58 -1.13 -5.02 15.82
CA SER A 58 -1.63 -5.35 14.49
C SER A 58 -2.10 -4.10 13.74
N CYS A 59 -2.81 -3.19 14.41
CA CYS A 59 -3.26 -1.94 13.82
C CYS A 59 -2.09 -1.02 13.42
N LEU A 60 -1.03 -0.95 14.23
CA LEU A 60 0.20 -0.22 13.89
C LEU A 60 0.92 -0.83 12.69
N ILE A 61 1.02 -2.16 12.61
CA ILE A 61 1.62 -2.85 11.46
C ILE A 61 0.80 -2.58 10.20
N THR A 62 -0.53 -2.69 10.27
CA THR A 62 -1.42 -2.37 9.13
C THR A 62 -1.32 -0.91 8.71
N PHE A 63 -1.16 0.01 9.66
CA PHE A 63 -0.92 1.43 9.35
C PHE A 63 0.41 1.64 8.61
N ILE A 64 1.51 1.08 9.13
CA ILE A 64 2.83 1.15 8.50
C ILE A 64 2.79 0.54 7.08
N PHE A 65 2.17 -0.62 6.95
CA PHE A 65 1.97 -1.29 5.67
C PHE A 65 1.16 -0.45 4.68
N GLY A 66 0.02 0.10 5.13
CA GLY A 66 -0.80 0.99 4.32
C GLY A 66 -0.04 2.22 3.83
N MET A 67 0.82 2.82 4.67
CA MET A 67 1.68 3.94 4.30
C MET A 67 2.71 3.54 3.24
N ILE A 68 3.36 2.38 3.38
CA ILE A 68 4.35 1.89 2.41
C ILE A 68 3.68 1.63 1.05
N VAL A 69 2.55 0.92 1.04
CA VAL A 69 1.80 0.65 -0.18
C VAL A 69 1.34 1.96 -0.82
N PHE A 70 0.85 2.93 -0.04
CA PHE A 70 0.48 4.25 -0.54
C PHE A 70 1.67 4.94 -1.23
N PHE A 71 2.84 4.99 -0.58
CA PHE A 71 4.03 5.60 -1.18
C PHE A 71 4.51 4.88 -2.44
N MET A 72 4.51 3.54 -2.45
CA MET A 72 4.92 2.77 -3.63
C MET A 72 3.96 2.97 -4.79
N THR A 73 2.64 2.97 -4.53
CA THR A 73 1.62 3.20 -5.55
C THR A 73 1.69 4.63 -6.09
N LEU A 74 1.97 5.61 -5.23
CA LEU A 74 2.15 7.01 -5.64
C LEU A 74 3.37 7.16 -6.57
N LEU A 75 4.50 6.51 -6.23
CA LEU A 75 5.70 6.52 -7.06
C LEU A 75 5.49 5.77 -8.39
N SER A 76 4.80 4.62 -8.36
CA SER A 76 4.40 3.88 -9.56
C SER A 76 3.57 4.77 -10.50
N LEU A 77 2.54 5.43 -9.96
CA LEU A 77 1.67 6.31 -10.72
C LEU A 77 2.42 7.52 -11.28
N GLU A 78 3.33 8.12 -10.50
CA GLU A 78 4.16 9.24 -10.97
C GLU A 78 5.08 8.81 -12.11
N ASN A 79 5.67 7.61 -12.02
CA ASN A 79 6.53 7.05 -13.07
C ASN A 79 5.72 6.75 -14.34
N ASP A 80 4.54 6.14 -14.20
CA ASP A 80 3.65 5.83 -15.31
C ASP A 80 3.15 7.11 -16.03
N LEU A 81 2.88 8.18 -15.27
CA LEU A 81 2.46 9.46 -15.82
C LEU A 81 3.60 10.23 -16.51
N LYS A 82 4.83 10.14 -15.97
CA LYS A 82 6.00 10.86 -16.51
C LYS A 82 6.83 10.04 -17.51
N GLN A 83 6.53 8.75 -17.68
CA GLN A 83 7.34 7.78 -18.46
C GLN A 83 8.82 7.76 -18.04
N ILE A 84 9.09 7.94 -16.74
CA ILE A 84 10.45 7.94 -16.19
C ILE A 84 10.68 6.58 -15.52
N GLU A 85 11.68 5.83 -15.98
CA GLU A 85 12.15 4.64 -15.26
C GLU A 85 12.90 5.09 -14.00
N TYR A 86 12.28 4.88 -12.83
CA TYR A 86 12.90 5.13 -11.54
C TYR A 86 13.70 3.90 -11.10
N GLN A 87 14.79 4.10 -10.34
CA GLN A 87 15.63 3.00 -9.87
C GLN A 87 14.83 2.00 -9.01
N ASP A 88 14.93 0.72 -9.39
CA ASP A 88 14.32 -0.46 -8.73
C ASP A 88 14.60 -0.56 -7.22
N THR A 89 15.59 0.16 -6.70
CA THR A 89 16.02 0.12 -5.30
C THR A 89 14.92 0.54 -4.32
N LEU A 90 14.07 1.51 -4.67
CA LEU A 90 12.94 1.91 -3.81
C LEU A 90 11.87 0.82 -3.78
N CYS A 91 11.55 0.23 -4.94
CA CYS A 91 10.62 -0.89 -5.05
C CYS A 91 11.09 -2.09 -4.22
N CYS A 92 12.37 -2.47 -4.34
CA CYS A 92 12.97 -3.55 -3.53
C CYS A 92 12.91 -3.25 -2.02
N PHE A 93 13.12 -1.99 -1.62
CA PHE A 93 13.03 -1.59 -0.21
C PHE A 93 11.60 -1.68 0.33
N GLY A 94 10.59 -1.28 -0.46
CA GLY A 94 9.18 -1.43 -0.09
C GLY A 94 8.77 -2.89 0.03
N ALA A 95 9.18 -3.71 -0.94
CA ALA A 95 8.94 -5.15 -0.91
C ALA A 95 9.62 -5.82 0.30
N PHE A 96 10.82 -5.37 0.68
CA PHE A 96 11.50 -5.87 1.88
C PHE A 96 10.77 -5.50 3.15
N ILE A 97 10.27 -4.26 3.28
CA ILE A 97 9.51 -3.86 4.47
C ILE A 97 8.16 -4.58 4.52
N ASP A 98 7.48 -4.78 3.39
CA ASP A 98 6.26 -5.58 3.32
C ASP A 98 6.51 -7.02 3.81
N TYR A 99 7.55 -7.65 3.29
CA TYR A 99 7.95 -8.99 3.73
C TYR A 99 8.26 -9.03 5.24
N ALA A 100 9.01 -8.06 5.74
CA ALA A 100 9.34 -7.96 7.17
C ALA A 100 8.10 -7.71 8.05
N ALA A 101 7.14 -6.91 7.57
CA ALA A 101 5.90 -6.60 8.28
C ALA A 101 4.92 -7.77 8.33
N ASN A 102 4.89 -8.62 7.30
CA ASN A 102 4.06 -9.83 7.26
C ASN A 102 4.63 -11.00 8.09
N PHE A 103 5.92 -10.95 8.46
CA PHE A 103 6.62 -12.02 9.20
C PHE A 103 6.90 -11.68 10.67
N ALA A 104 6.49 -10.49 11.15
CA ALA A 104 6.68 -10.00 12.53
C ALA A 104 5.35 -10.01 13.32
#